data_AF-A0A5J9T141-F1
#
_entry.id   AF-A0A5J9T141-F1
#
_cell.length_a   1.000
_cell.length_b   1.000
_cell.length_c   1.000
_cell.angle_alpha   90.00
_cell.angle_beta   90.00
_cell.angle_gamma   90.00
#
_symmetry.space_group_name_H-M   'P 1'
#
loop_
_entity.id
_entity.type
_entity.pdbx_description
1 polymer ?
#
loop_
_entity_poly.entity_id
_entity_poly.type
_entity_poly.pdbx_seq_one_letter_code
_entity_poly.pdbx_strand_id
1 'polypeptide(L)'
;MLLTYKLPLEILHLVNLLLCGLFSRLYNDMNPKYKFVMHLVDVYGPFAFFRACYDDMNLERLRSKMTMKTAEDQMFNFDPRTINWEEYFYRIHIPGVLKYLCK
;
A
#
# COMPACT_ATOMS: atom_id res chain seq x y z
N MET A 1 5.91 -13.49 2.68
CA MET A 1 6.98 -12.65 2.09
C MET A 1 8.37 -13.21 2.27
N LEU A 2 8.78 -13.57 3.48
CA LEU A 2 10.15 -14.00 3.77
C LEU A 2 10.54 -15.29 3.03
N LEU A 3 9.67 -16.32 3.07
CA LEU A 3 9.89 -17.58 2.35
C LEU A 3 9.78 -17.44 0.81
N THR A 4 8.89 -16.58 0.34
CA THR A 4 8.52 -16.51 -1.09
C THR A 4 9.37 -15.53 -1.89
N TYR A 5 9.91 -14.48 -1.26
CA TYR A 5 10.62 -13.41 -1.96
C TYR A 5 12.03 -13.17 -1.41
N LYS A 6 12.22 -13.22 -0.09
CA LYS A 6 13.55 -13.01 0.51
C LYS A 6 14.47 -14.20 0.25
N LEU A 7 14.01 -15.42 0.53
CA LEU A 7 14.84 -16.62 0.34
C LEU A 7 15.35 -16.79 -1.10
N PRO A 8 14.51 -16.70 -2.15
CA PRO A 8 15.01 -16.80 -3.53
C PRO A 8 16.01 -15.69 -3.90
N LEU A 9 15.82 -14.47 -3.39
CA LEU A 9 16.73 -13.35 -3.64
C LEU A 9 18.11 -13.57 -2.99
N GLU A 10 18.15 -14.11 -1.78
CA GLU A 10 19.39 -14.47 -1.08
C GLU A 10 20.10 -15.65 -1.77
N ILE A 11 19.34 -16.66 -2.22
CA ILE A 11 19.89 -17.77 -3.02
C ILE A 11 20.52 -17.22 -4.31
N LEU A 12 19.83 -16.30 -5.00
CA LEU A 12 20.35 -15.66 -6.20
C LEU A 12 21.65 -14.88 -5.91
N HIS A 13 21.74 -14.21 -4.76
CA HIS A 13 22.95 -13.51 -4.34
C HIS A 13 24.13 -14.48 -4.17
N LEU A 14 23.92 -15.59 -3.47
CA LEU A 14 24.93 -16.62 -3.24
C LEU A 14 25.38 -17.27 -4.55
N VAL A 15 24.44 -17.67 -5.40
CA VAL A 15 24.74 -18.24 -6.72
C VAL A 15 25.50 -17.25 -7.59
N ASN A 16 25.16 -15.95 -7.54
CA ASN A 16 25.90 -14.92 -8.24
C ASN A 16 27.36 -14.81 -7.80
N LEU A 17 27.62 -14.88 -6.49
CA LEU A 17 28.99 -14.86 -5.95
C LEU A 17 29.79 -16.09 -6.37
N LEU A 18 29.18 -17.27 -6.32
CA LEU A 18 29.80 -18.54 -6.72
C LEU A 18 30.13 -18.58 -8.22
N LEU A 19 29.32 -17.92 -9.06
CA LEU A 19 29.49 -17.87 -10.52
C LEU A 19 30.17 -16.58 -10.98
N CYS A 20 31.05 -16.01 -10.15
CA CYS A 20 31.88 -14.84 -10.46
C CYS A 20 31.09 -13.64 -11.04
N GLY A 21 29.86 -13.42 -10.58
CA GLY A 21 29.06 -12.27 -10.94
C GLY A 21 28.14 -12.44 -12.16
N LEU A 22 27.96 -13.66 -12.69
CA LEU A 22 27.13 -13.95 -13.87
C LEU A 22 25.70 -13.36 -13.78
N PHE A 23 25.12 -13.32 -12.59
CA PHE A 23 23.76 -12.83 -12.33
C PHE A 23 23.73 -11.43 -11.69
N SER A 24 24.84 -10.70 -11.68
CA SER A 24 24.94 -9.42 -10.95
C SER A 24 23.93 -8.41 -11.44
N ARG A 25 23.67 -8.38 -12.76
CA ARG A 25 22.63 -7.51 -13.35
C ARG A 25 21.24 -7.83 -12.81
N LEU A 26 20.88 -9.11 -12.73
CA LEU A 26 19.56 -9.53 -12.24
C LEU A 26 19.43 -9.23 -10.74
N TYR A 27 20.44 -9.56 -9.94
CA TYR A 27 20.42 -9.26 -8.51
C TYR A 27 20.32 -7.75 -8.23
N ASN A 28 21.10 -6.93 -8.95
CA ASN A 28 21.10 -5.48 -8.79
C ASN A 28 19.80 -4.83 -9.25
N ASP A 29 19.01 -5.45 -10.14
CA ASP A 29 17.66 -4.99 -10.49
C ASP A 29 16.61 -5.44 -9.46
N MET A 30 16.70 -6.67 -8.97
CA MET A 30 15.69 -7.26 -8.08
C MET A 30 15.80 -6.78 -6.63
N ASN A 31 17.02 -6.59 -6.11
CA ASN A 31 17.24 -6.22 -4.71
C ASN A 31 16.64 -4.85 -4.33
N PRO A 32 16.82 -3.76 -5.12
CA PRO A 32 16.16 -2.48 -4.84
C PRO A 32 14.62 -2.58 -4.91
N LYS A 33 14.08 -3.31 -5.89
CA LYS A 33 12.62 -3.54 -6.02
C LYS A 33 12.06 -4.27 -4.81
N TYR A 34 12.74 -5.32 -4.35
CA TYR A 34 12.37 -6.04 -3.13
C TYR A 34 12.35 -5.11 -1.92
N LYS A 35 13.41 -4.32 -1.71
CA LYS A 35 13.48 -3.34 -0.60
C LYS A 35 12.33 -2.34 -0.66
N PHE A 36 12.01 -1.83 -1.84
CA PHE A 36 10.88 -0.92 -2.04
C PHE A 36 9.54 -1.55 -1.64
N VAL A 37 9.25 -2.78 -2.11
CA VAL A 37 8.00 -3.46 -1.73
C VAL A 37 7.95 -3.76 -0.23
N MET A 38 9.06 -4.17 0.38
CA MET A 38 9.12 -4.39 1.83
C MET A 38 8.81 -3.11 2.61
N HIS A 39 9.35 -1.97 2.19
CA HIS A 39 9.07 -0.68 2.81
C HIS A 39 7.58 -0.32 2.71
N LEU A 40 6.94 -0.55 1.56
CA LEU A 40 5.49 -0.38 1.43
C LEU A 40 4.72 -1.31 2.38
N VAL A 41 5.17 -2.56 2.56
CA VAL A 41 4.55 -3.49 3.51
C VAL A 41 4.69 -3.01 4.95
N ASP A 42 5.81 -2.40 5.33
CA ASP A 42 5.98 -1.84 6.67
C ASP A 42 5.07 -0.61 6.89
N VAL A 43 4.90 0.22 5.85
CA VAL A 43 4.01 1.38 5.88
C VAL A 43 2.53 0.97 5.97
N TYR A 44 2.08 0.05 5.11
CA TYR A 44 0.65 -0.31 5.01
C TYR A 44 0.25 -1.45 5.93
N GLY A 45 1.20 -2.27 6.36
CA GLY A 45 0.97 -3.46 7.17
C GLY A 45 0.13 -3.21 8.43
N PRO A 46 0.42 -2.17 9.23
CA PRO A 46 -0.38 -1.83 10.42
C PRO A 46 -1.84 -1.53 10.12
N PHE A 47 -2.14 -0.99 8.93
CA PHE A 47 -3.51 -0.64 8.52
C PHE A 47 -4.24 -1.82 7.87
N ALA A 48 -3.53 -2.62 7.06
CA ALA A 48 -4.11 -3.76 6.33
C ALA A 48 -4.31 -5.00 7.21
N PHE A 49 -3.45 -5.21 8.22
CA PHE A 49 -3.45 -6.40 9.08
C PHE A 49 -3.82 -6.08 10.53
N PHE A 50 -4.50 -4.96 10.77
CA PHE A 50 -4.94 -4.61 12.11
C PHE A 50 -5.94 -5.64 12.64
N ARG A 51 -5.64 -6.25 13.79
CA ARG A 51 -6.55 -7.21 14.45
C ARG A 51 -7.49 -6.46 15.39
N ALA A 52 -8.49 -5.81 14.83
CA ALA A 52 -9.63 -5.33 15.59
C ALA A 52 -10.94 -5.52 14.85
N CYS A 53 -12.01 -5.58 15.63
CA CYS A 53 -13.37 -5.44 15.16
C CYS A 53 -13.87 -4.07 15.61
N TYR A 54 -14.38 -3.29 14.68
CA TYR A 54 -14.98 -2.00 14.97
C TYR A 54 -16.49 -2.11 14.76
N ASP A 55 -17.28 -1.65 15.74
CA ASP A 55 -18.72 -1.47 15.57
C ASP A 55 -18.96 -0.17 14.80
N ASP A 56 -19.44 -0.30 13.57
CA ASP A 56 -19.74 0.81 12.67
C ASP A 56 -21.23 1.16 12.63
N MET A 57 -22.07 0.60 13.52
CA MET A 57 -23.53 0.80 13.50
C MET A 57 -23.94 2.27 13.52
N ASN A 58 -23.28 3.11 14.32
CA ASN A 58 -23.57 4.55 14.36
C ASN A 58 -23.12 5.27 13.08
N LEU A 59 -21.99 4.85 12.51
CA LEU A 59 -21.48 5.40 11.25
C LEU A 59 -22.44 5.06 10.11
N GLU A 60 -22.91 3.82 10.03
CA GLU A 60 -23.88 3.36 9.03
C GLU A 60 -25.25 4.02 9.19
N ARG A 61 -25.71 4.24 10.42
CA ARG A 61 -26.92 5.03 10.69
C ARG A 61 -26.77 6.47 10.23
N LEU A 62 -25.62 7.10 10.48
CA LEU A 62 -25.36 8.47 10.05
C LEU A 62 -25.28 8.54 8.51
N ARG A 63 -24.55 7.61 7.88
CA ARG A 63 -24.44 7.47 6.42
C ARG A 63 -25.80 7.27 5.76
N SER A 64 -26.70 6.50 6.38
CA SER A 64 -28.06 6.25 5.85
C SER A 64 -28.98 7.47 5.95
N LYS A 65 -28.70 8.42 6.86
CA LYS A 65 -29.45 9.67 6.99
C LYS A 65 -28.94 10.77 6.06
N MET A 66 -27.68 10.68 5.63
CA MET A 66 -27.10 11.60 4.66
C MET A 66 -27.70 11.35 3.29
N THR A 67 -28.59 12.25 2.85
CA THR A 67 -29.33 12.06 1.59
C THR A 67 -28.69 12.77 0.41
N MET A 68 -27.59 13.53 0.65
CA MET A 68 -26.90 14.38 -0.33
C MET A 68 -27.80 15.48 -0.91
N LYS A 69 -28.89 15.83 -0.20
CA LYS A 69 -29.88 16.81 -0.65
C LYS A 69 -29.65 18.22 -0.11
N THR A 70 -28.98 18.34 1.04
CA THR A 70 -28.67 19.63 1.65
C THR A 70 -27.20 20.00 1.40
N ALA A 71 -26.88 21.29 1.53
CA ALA A 71 -25.50 21.75 1.42
C ALA A 71 -24.62 21.16 2.55
N GLU A 72 -25.18 20.98 3.74
CA GLU A 72 -24.49 20.35 4.87
C GLU A 72 -24.18 18.87 4.60
N ASP A 73 -25.15 18.12 4.04
CA ASP A 73 -24.95 16.71 3.67
C ASP A 73 -23.79 16.55 2.68
N GLN A 74 -23.68 17.47 1.70
CA GLN A 74 -22.62 17.45 0.71
C GLN A 74 -21.27 17.88 1.30
N MET A 75 -21.27 18.91 2.16
CA MET A 75 -20.05 19.44 2.77
C MET A 75 -19.40 18.45 3.73
N PHE A 76 -20.19 17.67 4.46
CA PHE A 76 -19.72 16.70 5.44
C PHE A 76 -19.81 15.25 4.95
N ASN A 77 -19.99 15.02 3.65
CA ASN A 77 -20.10 13.69 3.10
C ASN A 77 -18.85 12.85 3.41
N PHE A 78 -19.03 11.80 4.22
CA PHE A 78 -17.98 10.83 4.55
C PHE A 78 -18.25 9.45 3.93
N ASP A 79 -19.19 9.34 2.97
CA ASP A 79 -19.45 8.08 2.27
C ASP A 79 -18.29 7.73 1.32
N PRO A 80 -17.47 6.70 1.63
CA PRO A 80 -16.30 6.35 0.82
C PRO A 80 -16.69 5.93 -0.60
N ARG A 81 -17.94 5.53 -0.84
CA ARG A 81 -18.41 5.10 -2.17
C ARG A 81 -18.58 6.25 -3.15
N THR A 82 -18.62 7.48 -2.65
CA THR A 82 -18.72 8.70 -3.47
C THR A 82 -17.36 9.19 -3.98
N ILE A 83 -16.27 8.64 -3.45
CA ILE A 83 -14.91 9.03 -3.83
C ILE A 83 -14.58 8.41 -5.20
N ASN A 84 -14.06 9.23 -6.12
CA ASN A 84 -13.40 8.73 -7.32
C ASN A 84 -12.04 8.12 -6.92
N TRP A 85 -12.06 6.84 -6.54
CA TRP A 85 -10.88 6.15 -6.04
C TRP A 85 -9.73 6.10 -7.04
N GLU A 86 -10.02 5.91 -8.33
CA GLU A 86 -9.00 5.91 -9.38
C GLU A 86 -8.25 7.24 -9.39
N GLU A 87 -8.99 8.35 -9.47
CA GLU A 87 -8.39 9.67 -9.48
C GLU A 87 -7.64 9.99 -8.19
N TYR A 88 -8.20 9.65 -7.04
CA TYR A 88 -7.55 9.81 -5.74
C TYR A 88 -6.21 9.07 -5.69
N PHE A 89 -6.17 7.80 -6.11
CA PHE A 89 -4.94 7.01 -6.05
C PHE A 89 -3.86 7.57 -6.97
N TYR A 90 -4.20 7.90 -8.22
CA TYR A 90 -3.23 8.37 -9.19
C TYR A 90 -2.76 9.80 -8.96
N ARG A 91 -3.66 10.70 -8.55
CA ARG A 91 -3.33 12.14 -8.42
C ARG A 91 -2.83 12.51 -7.03
N ILE A 92 -3.24 11.79 -5.99
CA ILE A 92 -3.00 12.19 -4.59
C ILE A 92 -2.20 11.13 -3.85
N HIS A 93 -2.72 9.90 -3.75
CA HIS A 93 -2.18 8.91 -2.84
C HIS A 93 -0.79 8.40 -3.25
N ILE A 94 -0.65 7.85 -4.47
CA ILE A 94 0.62 7.28 -4.95
C ILE A 94 1.71 8.36 -5.01
N PRO A 95 1.48 9.56 -5.60
CA PRO A 95 2.49 10.63 -5.57
C PRO A 95 2.87 11.06 -4.15
N GLY A 96 1.91 11.14 -3.23
CA GLY A 96 2.17 11.48 -1.83
C GLY A 96 3.06 10.45 -1.14
N VAL A 97 2.72 9.16 -1.28
CA VAL A 97 3.51 8.05 -0.73
C VAL A 97 4.93 8.08 -1.29
N LEU A 98 5.08 8.21 -2.61
CA LEU A 98 6.41 8.29 -3.23
C LEU A 98 7.21 9.49 -2.72
N LYS A 99 6.59 10.66 -2.58
CA LYS A 99 7.27 11.89 -2.16
C LYS A 99 7.70 11.88 -0.69
N TYR A 100 6.85 11.36 0.20
CA TYR A 100 7.04 11.51 1.65
C TYR A 100 7.54 10.25 2.33
N LEU A 101 7.22 9.07 1.79
CA LEU A 101 7.55 7.79 2.39
C LEU A 101 8.67 7.07 1.64
N CYS A 102 8.81 7.27 0.32
CA CYS A 102 9.83 6.60 -0.49
C CYS A 102 10.96 7.55 -0.89
N LYS A 103 11.73 8.02 0.10
CA LYS A 103 12.98 8.77 -0.13
C LYS A 103 14.15 7.86 -0.45
#